data_AF-A0A9X6STE6-F1
#
_entry.id   AF-A0A9X6STE6-F1
#
_cell.length_a   1.000
_cell.length_b   1.000
_cell.length_c   1.000
_cell.angle_alpha   90.00
_cell.angle_beta   90.00
_cell.angle_gamma   90.00
#
_symmetry.space_group_name_H-M   'P 1'
#
loop_
_entity.id
_entity.type
_entity.pdbx_description
1 polymer ?
#
loop_
_entity_poly.entity_id
_entity_poly.type
_entity_poly.pdbx_seq_one_letter_code
_entity_poly.pdbx_strand_id
1 'polypeptide(L)'
;MTTWFIVILVIFGLLKIIVTSIPTSVVETLISRFELHSNLVEGEVTITMKDRILQGEEKTQIINYFNDAIFVEQYYAPPMNDGNPIVIDTKRGKTDIRFFIYIHDEHVDVAKKYKNKVIAYKLLSRDLIKYIKENE
;
A
#
# COMPACT_ATOMS: atom_id res chain seq x y z
N MET A 1 -36.66 19.11 27.06
CA MET A 1 -35.42 19.79 26.61
C MET A 1 -34.19 19.36 27.43
N THR A 2 -34.23 19.40 28.77
CA THR A 2 -33.08 19.05 29.64
C THR A 2 -32.72 17.56 29.68
N THR A 3 -33.68 16.64 29.69
CA THR A 3 -33.40 15.18 29.69
C THR A 3 -32.65 14.73 28.44
N TRP A 4 -32.99 15.30 27.27
CA TRP A 4 -32.34 15.01 26.01
C TRP A 4 -30.88 15.50 25.99
N PHE A 5 -30.63 16.67 26.59
CA PHE A 5 -29.28 17.21 26.77
C PHE A 5 -28.40 16.29 27.63
N ILE A 6 -28.94 15.75 28.72
CA ILE A 6 -28.24 14.80 29.60
C ILE A 6 -27.91 13.50 28.84
N VAL A 7 -28.86 12.96 28.08
CA VAL A 7 -28.65 11.74 27.27
C VAL A 7 -27.54 11.95 26.23
N ILE A 8 -27.55 13.08 25.53
CA ILE A 8 -26.50 13.44 24.58
C ILE A 8 -25.14 13.53 25.27
N LEU A 9 -25.06 14.16 26.45
CA LEU A 9 -23.83 14.27 27.24
C LEU A 9 -23.24 12.91 27.61
N VAL A 10 -24.08 11.97 28.04
CA VAL A 10 -23.66 10.61 28.37
C VAL A 10 -23.14 9.88 27.13
N ILE A 11 -23.84 10.00 25.98
CA ILE A 11 -23.41 9.40 24.72
C ILE A 11 -22.04 9.97 24.29
N PHE A 12 -21.85 11.29 24.34
CA PHE A 12 -20.56 11.91 23.99
C PHE A 12 -19.44 11.52 24.96
N GLY A 13 -19.74 11.40 26.25
CA GLY A 13 -18.78 10.95 27.27
C GLY A 13 -18.30 9.52 26.99
N LEU A 14 -19.23 8.61 26.70
CA LEU A 14 -18.91 7.23 26.34
C LEU A 14 -18.14 7.15 25.02
N LEU A 15 -18.56 7.91 24.01
CA LEU A 15 -17.87 7.99 22.73
C LEU A 15 -16.42 8.47 22.90
N LYS A 16 -16.20 9.49 23.72
CA LYS A 16 -14.86 10.03 24.00
C LYS A 16 -13.94 8.96 24.60
N ILE A 17 -14.44 8.20 25.59
CA ILE A 17 -13.66 7.13 26.22
C ILE A 17 -13.26 6.10 25.17
N ILE A 18 -14.20 5.66 24.33
CA ILE A 18 -13.93 4.69 23.25
C ILE A 18 -12.86 5.25 22.31
N VAL A 19 -13.03 6.47 21.80
CA VAL A 19 -12.08 7.09 20.85
C VAL A 19 -10.68 7.24 21.46
N THR A 20 -10.56 7.63 22.73
CA THR A 20 -9.26 7.79 23.39
C THR A 20 -8.59 6.50 23.83
N SER A 21 -9.35 5.40 23.91
CA SER A 21 -8.85 4.10 24.37
C SER A 21 -8.70 3.07 23.25
N ILE A 22 -8.86 3.49 21.99
CA ILE A 22 -8.55 2.61 20.85
C ILE A 22 -7.03 2.38 20.86
N PRO A 23 -6.56 1.12 20.96
CA PRO A 23 -5.14 0.83 20.89
C PRO A 23 -4.55 1.29 19.55
N THR A 24 -3.34 1.85 19.56
CA THR A 24 -2.64 2.34 18.36
C THR A 24 -2.62 1.29 17.24
N SER A 25 -2.37 0.03 17.58
CA SER A 25 -2.35 -1.09 16.61
C SER A 25 -3.69 -1.31 15.90
N VAL A 26 -4.82 -1.05 16.57
CA VAL A 26 -6.16 -1.14 15.96
C VAL A 26 -6.40 0.02 15.01
N VAL A 27 -5.95 1.22 15.38
CA VAL A 27 -6.01 2.42 14.53
C VAL A 27 -5.18 2.21 13.26
N GLU A 28 -3.94 1.75 13.37
CA GLU A 28 -3.07 1.43 12.22
C GLU A 28 -3.69 0.35 11.31
N THR A 29 -4.32 -0.68 11.90
CA THR A 29 -5.02 -1.71 11.12
C THR A 29 -6.25 -1.16 10.39
N LEU A 30 -6.97 -0.21 10.99
CA LEU A 30 -8.09 0.48 10.35
C LEU A 30 -7.61 1.36 9.20
N ILE A 31 -6.58 2.18 9.42
CA ILE A 31 -6.00 3.07 8.40
C ILE A 31 -5.43 2.26 7.24
N SER A 32 -4.67 1.19 7.50
CA SER A 32 -4.08 0.30 6.48
C SER A 32 -5.09 -0.49 5.62
N ARG A 33 -6.38 -0.45 5.95
CA ARG A 33 -7.45 -0.97 5.08
C ARG A 33 -7.89 0.04 4.02
N PHE A 34 -7.68 1.32 4.28
CA PHE A 34 -8.01 2.43 3.38
C PHE A 34 -6.79 2.96 2.62
N GLU A 35 -5.58 2.60 3.05
CA GLU A 35 -4.36 2.80 2.26
C GLU A 35 -4.45 1.99 0.95
N LEU A 36 -4.75 2.71 -0.14
CA LEU A 36 -4.71 2.18 -1.51
C LEU A 36 -3.34 1.55 -1.81
N HIS A 37 -2.29 2.21 -1.28
CA HIS A 37 -0.92 1.73 -1.25
C HIS A 37 -0.65 0.95 0.04
N SER A 38 -0.85 -0.37 -0.02
CA SER A 38 -0.68 -1.23 1.16
C SER A 38 0.80 -1.55 1.38
N ASN A 39 1.30 -1.30 2.59
CA ASN A 39 2.65 -1.70 3.00
C ASN A 39 2.87 -3.22 2.80
N LEU A 40 4.01 -3.56 2.22
CA LEU A 40 4.50 -4.93 1.99
C LEU A 40 5.22 -5.45 3.25
N VAL A 41 4.95 -6.71 3.61
CA VAL A 41 5.59 -7.39 4.75
C VAL A 41 6.59 -8.42 4.23
N GLU A 42 7.86 -8.26 4.61
CA GLU A 42 9.00 -9.01 4.05
C GLU A 42 8.84 -10.54 4.02
N GLY A 43 8.22 -11.12 5.05
CA GLY A 43 8.05 -12.58 5.16
C GLY A 43 7.11 -13.22 4.13
N GLU A 44 6.22 -12.44 3.49
CA GLU A 44 5.20 -12.95 2.58
C GLU A 44 5.35 -12.39 1.16
N VAL A 45 6.51 -11.83 0.81
CA VAL A 45 6.73 -11.10 -0.45
C VAL A 45 7.75 -11.83 -1.33
N THR A 46 7.44 -12.00 -2.60
CA THR A 46 8.36 -12.45 -3.66
C THR A 46 8.44 -11.36 -4.71
N ILE A 47 9.65 -10.85 -4.98
CA ILE A 47 9.88 -9.81 -5.99
C ILE A 47 10.61 -10.44 -7.17
N THR A 48 10.04 -10.29 -8.35
CA THR A 48 10.61 -10.74 -9.62
C THR A 48 10.93 -9.53 -10.48
N MET A 49 12.19 -9.39 -10.87
CA MET A 49 12.69 -8.34 -11.75
C MET A 49 13.49 -8.97 -12.89
N LYS A 50 13.12 -8.71 -14.15
CA LYS A 50 13.82 -9.25 -15.34
C LYS A 50 14.04 -10.77 -15.25
N ASP A 51 13.00 -11.52 -14.89
CA ASP A 51 13.00 -12.98 -14.66
C ASP A 51 13.91 -13.50 -13.53
N ARG A 52 14.46 -12.60 -12.70
CA ARG A 52 15.23 -12.95 -11.50
C ARG A 52 14.42 -12.70 -10.25
N ILE A 53 14.42 -13.68 -9.34
CA ILE A 53 13.82 -13.52 -8.01
C ILE A 53 14.86 -12.82 -7.13
N LEU A 54 14.49 -11.67 -6.59
CA LEU A 54 15.36 -10.93 -5.68
C LEU A 54 15.31 -11.57 -4.29
N GLN A 55 16.49 -11.72 -3.68
CA GLN A 55 16.66 -12.34 -2.36
C GLN A 55 17.56 -11.48 -1.47
N GLY A 56 17.45 -11.66 -0.15
CA GLY A 56 18.29 -10.96 0.81
C GLY A 56 18.04 -9.45 0.82
N GLU A 57 19.11 -8.68 0.89
CA GLU A 57 19.09 -7.22 1.13
C GLU A 57 18.43 -6.43 0.00
N GLU A 58 18.61 -6.84 -1.26
CA GLU A 58 17.97 -6.20 -2.42
C GLU A 58 16.44 -6.22 -2.32
N LYS A 59 15.90 -7.36 -1.86
CA LYS A 59 14.46 -7.51 -1.62
C LYS A 59 14.00 -6.55 -0.52
N THR A 60 14.72 -6.49 0.60
CA THR A 60 14.37 -5.63 1.73
C THR A 60 14.39 -4.15 1.33
N GLN A 61 15.38 -3.73 0.54
CA GLN A 61 15.50 -2.36 0.04
C GLN A 61 14.31 -1.97 -0.84
N ILE A 62 13.94 -2.79 -1.83
CA ILE A 62 12.78 -2.50 -2.69
C ILE A 62 11.48 -2.46 -1.89
N ILE A 63 11.31 -3.34 -0.89
CA ILE A 63 10.15 -3.32 -0.01
C ILE A 63 10.07 -1.98 0.74
N ASN A 64 11.20 -1.51 1.30
CA ASN A 64 11.23 -0.24 2.02
C ASN A 64 10.93 0.93 1.07
N TYR A 65 11.58 1.00 -0.10
CA TYR A 65 11.32 2.06 -1.08
C TYR A 65 9.90 2.06 -1.64
N PHE A 66 9.28 0.88 -1.75
CA PHE A 66 7.88 0.75 -2.09
C PHE A 66 7.02 1.27 -0.94
N ASN A 67 7.25 0.83 0.29
CA ASN A 67 6.47 1.24 1.47
C ASN A 67 6.55 2.75 1.75
N ASP A 68 7.73 3.35 1.56
CA ASP A 68 7.97 4.78 1.74
C ASP A 68 7.43 5.65 0.58
N ALA A 69 6.94 5.03 -0.49
CA ALA A 69 6.41 5.75 -1.65
C ALA A 69 5.12 6.51 -1.32
N ILE A 70 5.03 7.73 -1.86
CA ILE A 70 3.85 8.59 -1.66
C ILE A 70 2.81 8.27 -2.72
N PHE A 71 1.61 7.87 -2.28
CA PHE A 71 0.45 7.73 -3.17
C PHE A 71 0.01 9.11 -3.69
N VAL A 72 -0.15 9.22 -5.01
CA VAL A 72 -0.55 10.47 -5.66
C VAL A 72 -1.99 10.43 -6.12
N GLU A 73 -2.31 9.51 -7.03
CA GLU A 73 -3.64 9.42 -7.65
C GLU A 73 -3.98 8.00 -8.07
N GLN A 74 -5.27 7.67 -8.06
CA GLN A 74 -5.77 6.41 -8.60
C GLN A 74 -6.19 6.60 -10.07
N TYR A 75 -5.83 5.65 -10.92
CA TYR A 75 -6.27 5.62 -12.30
C TYR A 75 -7.67 5.00 -12.45
N TYR A 76 -8.45 5.54 -13.39
CA TYR A 76 -9.74 4.98 -13.79
C TYR A 76 -9.61 3.71 -14.65
N ALA A 77 -8.49 3.57 -15.36
CA ALA A 77 -8.16 2.40 -16.15
C ALA A 77 -6.72 1.95 -15.85
N PRO A 78 -6.40 0.64 -15.96
CA PRO A 78 -5.03 0.18 -15.82
C PRO A 78 -4.13 0.85 -16.86
N PRO A 79 -2.91 1.29 -16.50
CA PRO A 79 -1.96 1.78 -17.49
C PRO A 79 -1.67 0.64 -18.46
N MET A 80 -2.02 0.85 -19.74
CA MET A 80 -1.57 0.00 -20.85
C MET A 80 -0.11 0.37 -21.11
N ASN A 81 0.80 -0.31 -20.42
CA ASN A 81 2.21 -0.10 -20.63
C ASN A 81 2.87 -1.43 -21.02
N ASP A 82 3.48 -1.46 -22.21
CA ASP A 82 4.12 -2.64 -22.81
C ASP A 82 5.58 -2.84 -22.33
N GLY A 83 5.99 -2.12 -21.27
CA GLY A 83 7.30 -2.26 -20.66
C GLY A 83 7.46 -3.58 -19.88
N ASN A 84 8.67 -3.83 -19.36
CA ASN A 84 8.95 -4.98 -18.50
C ASN A 84 8.70 -4.59 -17.02
N PRO A 85 7.52 -4.88 -16.43
CA PRO A 85 7.23 -4.46 -15.07
C PRO A 85 8.05 -5.26 -14.05
N ILE A 86 8.33 -4.63 -12.92
CA ILE A 86 8.73 -5.36 -11.72
C ILE A 86 7.47 -5.98 -11.13
N VAL A 87 7.49 -7.29 -10.88
CA VAL A 87 6.35 -8.03 -10.37
C VAL A 87 6.59 -8.34 -8.89
N ILE A 88 5.68 -7.88 -8.04
CA ILE A 88 5.67 -8.22 -6.61
C ILE A 88 4.48 -9.12 -6.33
N ASP A 89 4.74 -10.35 -5.94
CA ASP A 89 3.75 -11.29 -5.44
C ASP A 89 3.76 -11.27 -3.91
N THR A 90 2.59 -11.09 -3.30
CA THR A 90 2.44 -11.14 -1.84
C THR A 90 1.11 -11.74 -1.44
N LYS A 91 0.99 -12.12 -0.16
CA LYS A 91 -0.27 -12.56 0.42
C LYS A 91 -0.72 -11.56 1.49
N ARG A 92 -2.03 -11.37 1.58
CA ARG A 92 -2.67 -10.69 2.71
C ARG A 92 -3.71 -11.63 3.28
N GLY A 93 -3.35 -12.33 4.36
CA GLY A 93 -4.15 -13.42 4.91
C GLY A 93 -4.31 -14.55 3.89
N LYS A 94 -5.54 -14.80 3.42
CA LYS A 94 -5.85 -15.85 2.42
C LYS A 94 -5.93 -15.34 0.98
N THR A 95 -5.62 -14.06 0.74
CA THR A 95 -5.76 -13.46 -0.60
C THR A 95 -4.38 -13.23 -1.19
N ASP A 96 -4.12 -13.84 -2.34
CA ASP A 96 -2.95 -13.53 -3.15
C ASP A 96 -3.15 -12.16 -3.85
N ILE A 97 -2.12 -11.32 -3.75
CA ILE A 97 -2.07 -9.97 -4.32
C ILE A 97 -0.82 -9.90 -5.18
N ARG A 98 -0.98 -9.42 -6.41
CA ARG A 98 0.12 -9.18 -7.33
C ARG A 98 0.17 -7.70 -7.69
N PHE A 99 1.34 -7.09 -7.56
CA PHE A 99 1.61 -5.74 -8.03
C PHE A 99 2.48 -5.80 -9.28
N PHE A 100 2.11 -5.02 -10.29
CA PHE A 100 2.95 -4.73 -11.44
C PHE A 100 3.40 -3.29 -11.31
N ILE A 101 4.72 -3.08 -11.28
CA ILE A 101 5.32 -1.77 -11.05
C ILE A 101 6.03 -1.35 -12.35
N TYR A 102 5.61 -0.23 -12.90
CA TYR A 102 6.18 0.40 -14.08
C TYR A 102 6.92 1.66 -13.65
N ILE A 103 8.23 1.69 -13.90
CA ILE A 103 9.08 2.81 -13.53
C ILE A 103 9.09 3.81 -14.68
N HIS A 104 8.79 5.07 -14.37
CA HIS A 104 8.92 6.21 -15.28
C HIS A 104 9.95 7.20 -14.73
N ASP A 105 10.33 8.19 -15.54
CA ASP A 105 11.36 9.16 -15.15
C ASP A 105 11.00 10.00 -13.92
N GLU A 106 9.71 10.32 -13.76
CA GLU A 106 9.22 11.23 -12.72
C GLU A 106 8.34 10.53 -11.67
N HIS A 107 7.85 9.34 -11.96
CA HIS A 107 6.84 8.65 -11.15
C HIS A 107 6.88 7.14 -11.37
N VAL A 108 6.10 6.43 -10.58
CA VAL A 108 5.99 4.98 -10.63
C VAL A 108 4.52 4.61 -10.75
N ASP A 109 4.15 3.87 -11.79
CA ASP A 109 2.80 3.38 -11.98
C ASP A 109 2.68 1.97 -11.41
N VAL A 110 1.62 1.74 -10.64
CA VAL A 110 1.38 0.45 -9.98
C VAL A 110 0.01 -0.07 -10.37
N ALA A 111 -0.02 -1.29 -10.90
CA ALA A 111 -1.25 -2.06 -11.08
C ALA A 111 -1.32 -3.18 -10.05
N LYS A 112 -2.23 -3.03 -9.08
CA LYS A 112 -2.54 -4.03 -8.06
C LYS A 112 -3.66 -4.94 -8.55
N LYS A 113 -3.34 -6.21 -8.75
CA LYS A 113 -4.27 -7.27 -9.07
C LYS A 113 -4.53 -8.12 -7.83
N TYR A 114 -5.81 -8.32 -7.51
CA TYR A 114 -6.22 -9.22 -6.44
C TYR A 114 -7.56 -9.86 -6.81
N LYS A 115 -7.66 -11.19 -6.70
CA LYS A 115 -8.79 -11.95 -7.22
C LYS A 115 -9.06 -11.55 -8.70
N ASN A 116 -10.26 -11.06 -9.01
CA ASN A 116 -10.65 -10.58 -10.34
C ASN A 116 -10.67 -9.03 -10.45
N LYS A 117 -10.10 -8.31 -9.49
CA LYS A 117 -10.05 -6.84 -9.49
C LYS A 117 -8.65 -6.35 -9.83
N VAL A 118 -8.60 -5.25 -10.58
CA VAL A 118 -7.38 -4.50 -10.89
C VAL A 118 -7.59 -3.07 -10.43
N ILE A 119 -6.70 -2.57 -9.60
CA ILE A 119 -6.65 -1.16 -9.20
C ILE A 119 -5.30 -0.65 -9.68
N ALA A 120 -5.31 0.45 -10.43
CA ALA A 120 -4.09 1.10 -10.85
C ALA A 120 -3.96 2.47 -10.20
N TYR A 121 -2.74 2.84 -9.87
CA TYR A 121 -2.44 4.11 -9.20
C TYR A 121 -1.01 4.57 -9.46
N LYS A 122 -0.80 5.87 -9.26
CA LYS A 122 0.48 6.56 -9.37
C LYS A 122 1.13 6.69 -7.99
N LEU A 123 2.40 6.35 -7.93
CA LEU A 123 3.28 6.55 -6.80
C LEU A 123 4.39 7.54 -7.15
N LEU A 124 4.84 8.27 -6.14
CA LEU A 124 6.03 9.09 -6.20
C LEU A 124 7.07 8.53 -5.23
N SER A 125 8.14 7.98 -5.77
CA SER A 125 9.28 7.48 -5.00
C SER A 125 10.58 7.77 -5.73
N ARG A 126 11.34 8.74 -5.21
CA ARG A 126 12.64 9.12 -5.79
C ARG A 126 13.67 8.00 -5.61
N ASP A 127 13.67 7.37 -4.44
CA ASP A 127 14.64 6.34 -4.10
C ASP A 127 14.41 5.06 -4.90
N LEU A 128 13.14 4.67 -5.13
CA LEU A 128 12.81 3.52 -5.98
C LEU A 128 13.24 3.76 -7.44
N ILE A 129 12.94 4.93 -8.00
CA ILE A 129 13.32 5.28 -9.38
C ILE A 129 14.85 5.27 -9.52
N LYS A 130 15.55 5.87 -8.56
CA LYS A 130 17.02 5.94 -8.55
C LYS A 130 17.64 4.55 -8.47
N TYR A 131 17.19 3.73 -7.52
CA TYR A 131 17.71 2.38 -7.32
C TYR A 131 17.55 1.52 -8.58
N ILE A 132 16.38 1.54 -9.21
CA ILE A 132 16.14 0.74 -10.41
C ILE A 132 16.98 1.24 -11.59
N LYS A 133 17.13 2.55 -11.78
CA LYS A 133 18.00 3.10 -12.84
C LYS A 133 19.48 2.78 -12.64
N GLU A 134 19.95 2.70 -11.40
CA GLU A 134 21.35 2.35 -11.10
C GLU A 134 21.64 0.85 -11.26
N ASN A 135 20.62 -0.01 -11.25
CA ASN A 135 20.72 -1.47 -11.33
C ASN A 135 20.07 -2.05 -12.62
N GLU A 136 19.80 -1.20 -13.61
CA GLU A 136 19.25 -1.59 -14.91
C GLU A 136 20.32 -2.13 -15.86
#